data_AF-A0A137P0S3-F1
#
_entry.id   AF-A0A137P0S3-F1
#
_cell.length_a   1.000
_cell.length_b   1.000
_cell.length_c   1.000
_cell.angle_alpha   90.00
_cell.angle_beta   90.00
_cell.angle_gamma   90.00
#
_symmetry.space_group_name_H-M   'P 1'
#
loop_
_entity.id
_entity.type
_entity.pdbx_description
1 polymer ?
#
loop_
_entity_poly.entity_id
_entity_poly.type
_entity_poly.pdbx_seq_one_letter_code
_entity_poly.pdbx_strand_id
1 'polypeptide(L)'
;MSKLNLIHSNPIESHKSVFIGHACKLNEVSEFKKIKDLLLEDKKVAKATHNIWAYRIVNEKGNVVSDCDDDGETGAGSGVLRILDLRKATNVVVFVSRWYGGVHLGNDRFKLVNRAAMDALELGNFLPGTNDKNSKDSEDKSGSKNKKKNKKK
;
A
#
# COMPACT_ATOMS: atom_id res chain seq x y z
N MET A 1 23.66 5.67 3.06
CA MET A 1 22.28 6.08 2.74
C MET A 1 21.44 4.81 2.68
N SER A 2 20.38 4.70 3.49
CA SER A 2 19.45 3.58 3.39
C SER A 2 18.83 3.55 1.99
N LYS A 3 18.71 2.36 1.41
CA LYS A 3 18.04 2.16 0.13
C LYS A 3 16.56 2.51 0.31
N LEU A 4 16.04 3.44 -0.50
CA LEU A 4 14.60 3.68 -0.58
C LEU A 4 13.93 2.41 -1.09
N ASN A 5 12.92 1.94 -0.36
CA ASN A 5 12.22 0.70 -0.68
C ASN A 5 10.75 1.02 -0.97
N LEU A 6 10.40 1.10 -2.25
CA LEU A 6 9.04 1.27 -2.72
C LEU A 6 8.34 -0.09 -2.74
N ILE A 7 7.26 -0.20 -1.99
CA ILE A 7 6.38 -1.37 -1.98
C ILE A 7 5.22 -1.11 -2.93
N HIS A 8 4.93 -2.06 -3.80
CA HIS A 8 3.88 -1.97 -4.81
C HIS A 8 2.76 -2.95 -4.49
N SER A 9 1.50 -2.51 -4.52
CA SER A 9 0.37 -3.43 -4.47
C SER A 9 0.27 -4.24 -5.76
N ASN A 10 -0.49 -5.34 -5.72
CA ASN A 10 -0.96 -5.96 -6.95
C ASN A 10 -1.88 -4.96 -7.70
N PRO A 11 -1.91 -5.01 -9.05
CA PRO A 11 -2.83 -4.20 -9.83
C PRO A 11 -4.29 -4.55 -9.54
N ILE A 12 -5.13 -3.53 -9.42
CA ILE A 12 -6.58 -3.66 -9.37
C ILE A 12 -7.16 -3.16 -10.69
N GLU A 13 -7.88 -4.01 -11.40
CA GLU A 13 -8.50 -3.68 -12.67
C GLU A 13 -10.01 -3.49 -12.51
N SER A 14 -10.55 -2.41 -13.07
CA SER A 14 -12.01 -2.17 -13.14
C SER A 14 -12.35 -1.31 -14.33
N HIS A 15 -13.25 -1.80 -15.19
CA HIS A 15 -13.68 -1.12 -16.42
C HIS A 15 -12.50 -0.54 -17.22
N LYS A 16 -11.47 -1.38 -17.45
CA LYS A 16 -10.20 -1.05 -18.15
C LYS A 16 -9.32 -0.01 -17.44
N SER A 17 -9.76 0.56 -16.31
CA SER A 17 -8.88 1.35 -15.46
C SER A 17 -8.04 0.42 -14.61
N VAL A 18 -6.78 0.80 -14.39
CA VAL A 18 -5.84 0.06 -13.53
C VAL A 18 -5.43 0.96 -12.38
N PHE A 19 -5.33 0.39 -11.18
CA PHE A 19 -4.90 1.09 -9.97
C PHE A 19 -3.77 0.29 -9.32
N ILE A 20 -2.69 0.97 -8.94
CA ILE A 20 -1.59 0.40 -8.15
C ILE A 20 -1.28 1.36 -7.01
N GLY A 21 -1.20 0.81 -5.79
CA GLY A 21 -0.73 1.53 -4.62
C GLY A 21 0.77 1.38 -4.47
N HIS A 22 1.42 2.44 -4.00
CA HIS A 22 2.85 2.49 -3.76
C HIS A 22 3.07 3.03 -2.35
N ALA A 23 3.81 2.32 -1.50
CA ALA A 23 4.12 2.80 -0.15
C ALA A 23 5.62 2.83 0.07
N CYS A 24 6.11 3.88 0.74
CA CYS A 24 7.51 3.99 1.14
C CYS A 24 7.58 4.65 2.52
N LYS A 25 8.59 4.23 3.30
CA LYS A 25 8.93 4.92 4.54
C LYS A 25 9.30 6.37 4.22
N LEU A 26 8.78 7.30 5.02
CA LEU A 26 9.04 8.73 4.91
C LEU A 26 9.13 9.31 6.32
N ASN A 27 10.31 9.71 6.78
CA ASN A 27 10.49 10.24 8.15
C ASN A 27 10.62 11.76 8.16
N GLU A 28 10.95 12.35 7.02
CA GLU A 28 11.11 13.80 6.88
C GLU A 28 10.52 14.29 5.56
N VAL A 29 9.94 15.49 5.56
CA VAL A 29 9.38 16.11 4.35
C VAL A 29 10.45 16.31 3.27
N SER A 30 11.71 16.51 3.66
CA SER A 30 12.86 16.66 2.77
C SER A 30 13.08 15.45 1.84
N GLU A 31 12.71 14.24 2.28
CA GLU A 31 12.86 12.99 1.53
C GLU A 31 11.76 12.81 0.47
N PHE A 32 10.61 13.49 0.62
CA PHE A 32 9.42 13.28 -0.20
C PHE A 32 9.69 13.44 -1.69
N LYS A 33 10.36 14.54 -2.07
CA LYS A 33 10.68 14.82 -3.48
C LYS A 33 11.52 13.69 -4.09
N LYS A 34 12.53 13.21 -3.36
CA LYS A 34 13.38 12.10 -3.82
C LYS A 34 12.60 10.80 -4.01
N ILE A 35 11.66 10.49 -3.12
CA ILE A 35 10.80 9.30 -3.25
C ILE A 35 9.85 9.44 -4.45
N LYS A 36 9.25 10.63 -4.63
CA LYS A 36 8.39 10.91 -5.78
C LYS A 36 9.15 10.80 -7.10
N ASP A 37 10.35 11.38 -7.16
CA ASP A 37 11.21 11.29 -8.35
C ASP A 37 11.58 9.83 -8.65
N LEU A 38 11.98 9.05 -7.64
CA LEU A 38 12.26 7.61 -7.78
C LEU A 38 11.05 6.82 -8.31
N LEU A 39 9.84 7.12 -7.81
CA LEU A 39 8.62 6.48 -8.29
C LEU A 39 8.37 6.80 -9.78
N LEU A 40 8.64 8.04 -10.19
CA LEU A 40 8.44 8.52 -11.56
C LEU A 40 9.56 8.11 -12.53
N GLU A 41 10.67 7.52 -12.05
CA GLU A 41 11.65 6.85 -12.92
C GLU A 41 11.04 5.64 -13.65
N ASP A 42 10.01 5.00 -13.08
CA ASP A 42 9.20 4.01 -13.80
C ASP A 42 8.33 4.73 -14.86
N LYS A 43 8.70 4.55 -16.11
CA LYS A 43 8.01 5.12 -17.28
C LYS A 43 6.53 4.74 -17.37
N LYS A 44 6.10 3.62 -16.77
CA LYS A 44 4.68 3.26 -16.72
C LYS A 44 3.94 4.15 -15.74
N VAL A 45 4.51 4.37 -14.55
CA VAL A 45 3.96 5.24 -13.50
C VAL A 45 3.97 6.71 -13.93
N ALA A 46 5.05 7.18 -14.55
CA ALA A 46 5.13 8.53 -15.10
C ALA A 46 4.07 8.83 -16.18
N LYS A 47 3.53 7.78 -16.82
CA LYS A 47 2.44 7.89 -17.82
C LYS A 47 1.06 7.59 -17.24
N ALA A 48 0.94 7.36 -15.93
CA ALA A 48 -0.35 7.22 -15.28
C ALA A 48 -1.18 8.50 -15.50
N THR A 49 -2.49 8.35 -15.59
CA THR A 49 -3.41 9.47 -15.75
C THR A 49 -3.43 10.33 -14.48
N HIS A 50 -3.33 9.68 -13.32
CA HIS A 50 -3.25 10.34 -12.01
C HIS A 50 -2.26 9.58 -11.13
N ASN A 51 -1.43 10.30 -10.39
CA ASN A 51 -0.51 9.85 -9.35
C ASN A 51 -0.87 10.54 -8.04
N ILE A 52 -2.01 10.14 -7.48
CA ILE A 52 -2.55 10.62 -6.20
C ILE A 52 -1.56 10.31 -5.09
N TRP A 53 -1.38 11.18 -4.10
CA TRP A 53 -0.54 10.86 -2.96
C TRP A 53 -1.02 11.47 -1.65
N ALA A 54 -0.63 10.85 -0.55
CA ALA A 54 -0.73 11.41 0.80
C ALA A 54 0.40 10.88 1.69
N TYR A 55 0.78 11.66 2.70
CA TYR A 55 1.69 11.18 3.73
C TYR A 55 1.28 11.64 5.13
N ARG A 56 1.77 10.91 6.13
CA ARG A 56 1.76 11.34 7.54
C ARG A 56 3.11 11.04 8.16
N ILE A 57 3.71 12.03 8.81
CA ILE A 57 5.04 11.96 9.44
C ILE A 57 4.90 12.41 10.89
N VAL A 58 5.54 11.71 11.82
CA VAL A 58 5.72 12.20 13.19
C VAL A 58 7.10 12.83 13.25
N ASN A 59 7.15 14.15 13.43
CA ASN A 59 8.41 14.87 13.54
C ASN A 59 9.10 14.60 14.89
N GLU A 60 10.33 15.08 15.05
CA GLU A 60 11.12 14.91 16.28
C GLU A 60 10.46 15.48 17.54
N LYS A 61 9.56 16.46 17.38
CA LYS A 61 8.77 17.07 18.48
C LYS A 61 7.49 16.26 18.80
N GLY A 62 7.27 15.13 18.14
CA GLY A 62 6.09 14.30 18.30
C GLY A 62 4.82 14.85 17.62
N ASN A 63 4.93 15.88 16.79
CA ASN A 63 3.78 16.44 16.06
C ASN A 63 3.59 15.70 14.74
N VAL A 64 2.33 15.50 14.34
CA VAL A 64 1.99 14.91 13.05
C VAL A 64 1.98 16.00 11.99
N VAL A 65 2.81 15.82 10.96
CA VAL A 65 2.79 16.60 9.72
C VAL A 65 2.19 15.73 8.63
N SER A 66 1.24 16.26 7.89
CA SER A 66 0.53 15.54 6.84
C SER A 66 0.22 16.43 5.67
N ASP A 67 0.24 15.86 4.48
CA ASP A 67 -0.16 16.54 3.25
C ASP A 67 -0.68 15.51 2.23
N CYS A 68 -1.39 15.99 1.21
CA CYS A 68 -1.91 15.17 0.12
C CYS A 68 -2.15 15.96 -1.16
N ASP A 69 -2.24 15.24 -2.27
CA ASP A 69 -2.55 15.77 -3.59
C ASP A 69 -3.39 14.76 -4.35
N ASP A 70 -4.43 15.27 -4.99
CA ASP A 70 -5.37 14.47 -5.78
C ASP A 70 -4.86 14.19 -7.20
N ASP A 71 -3.86 14.93 -7.69
CA ASP A 71 -3.35 14.91 -9.08
C ASP A 71 -4.47 14.93 -10.13
N GLY A 72 -5.48 15.79 -9.92
CA GLY A 72 -6.65 15.92 -10.80
C GLY A 72 -7.78 14.91 -10.54
N GLU A 73 -7.59 13.90 -9.70
CA GLU A 73 -8.66 13.00 -9.25
C GLU A 73 -9.34 13.55 -7.98
N THR A 74 -10.07 14.67 -8.13
CA THR A 74 -10.61 15.45 -7.01
C THR A 74 -11.24 14.60 -5.91
N GLY A 75 -10.78 14.83 -4.67
CA GLY A 75 -11.18 14.15 -3.43
C GLY A 75 -10.35 12.91 -3.08
N ALA A 76 -9.55 12.36 -4.00
CA ALA A 76 -8.88 11.08 -3.79
C ALA A 76 -7.71 11.13 -2.79
N GLY A 77 -6.84 12.12 -2.90
CA GLY A 77 -5.70 12.35 -1.99
C GLY A 77 -6.13 12.60 -0.56
N SER A 78 -7.16 13.44 -0.35
CA SER A 78 -7.76 13.60 0.99
C SER A 78 -8.39 12.29 1.53
N GLY A 79 -8.93 11.46 0.63
CA GLY A 79 -9.40 10.11 0.95
C GLY A 79 -8.26 9.20 1.43
N VAL A 80 -7.13 9.18 0.73
CA VAL A 80 -5.94 8.41 1.11
C VAL A 80 -5.37 8.93 2.44
N LEU A 81 -5.28 10.26 2.63
CA LEU A 81 -4.83 10.84 3.90
C LEU A 81 -5.72 10.40 5.08
N ARG A 82 -7.05 10.37 4.87
CA ARG A 82 -7.99 9.88 5.88
C ARG A 82 -7.78 8.40 6.21
N ILE A 83 -7.39 7.56 5.24
CA ILE A 83 -6.99 6.18 5.53
C ILE A 83 -5.78 6.14 6.44
N LEU A 84 -4.73 6.90 6.12
CA LEU A 84 -3.52 6.94 6.94
C LEU A 84 -3.83 7.35 8.39
N ASP A 85 -4.73 8.33 8.57
CA ASP A 85 -5.13 8.78 9.89
C ASP A 85 -5.99 7.75 10.66
N LEU A 86 -7.00 7.17 10.01
CA LEU A 86 -7.86 6.15 10.61
C LEU A 86 -7.09 4.88 11.00
N ARG A 87 -6.12 4.48 10.16
CA ARG A 87 -5.28 3.31 10.39
C ARG A 87 -4.06 3.61 11.26
N LYS A 88 -3.90 4.86 11.72
CA LYS A 88 -2.75 5.32 12.50
C LYS A 88 -1.40 5.01 11.83
N ALA A 89 -1.39 4.97 10.50
CA ALA A 89 -0.18 4.84 9.71
C ALA A 89 0.56 6.18 9.73
N THR A 90 1.81 6.15 10.17
CA THR A 90 2.70 7.30 10.28
C THR A 90 4.08 6.94 9.75
N ASN A 91 4.88 7.96 9.47
CA ASN A 91 6.21 7.85 8.87
C ASN A 91 6.20 7.10 7.53
N VAL A 92 5.15 7.36 6.73
CA VAL A 92 4.89 6.70 5.46
C VAL A 92 4.28 7.69 4.48
N VAL A 93 4.67 7.56 3.21
CA VAL A 93 3.99 8.13 2.06
C VAL A 93 3.33 7.01 1.26
N VAL A 94 2.12 7.28 0.79
CA VAL A 94 1.39 6.41 -0.13
C VAL A 94 1.09 7.19 -1.40
N PHE A 95 1.41 6.60 -2.54
CA PHE A 95 0.95 7.02 -3.85
C PHE A 95 -0.06 6.01 -4.38
N VAL A 96 -0.99 6.47 -5.21
CA VAL A 96 -1.86 5.60 -5.99
C VAL A 96 -1.81 6.07 -7.44
N SER A 97 -1.23 5.23 -8.29
CA SER A 97 -1.20 5.45 -9.73
C SER A 97 -2.46 4.85 -10.35
N ARG A 98 -3.20 5.67 -11.10
CA ARG A 98 -4.34 5.26 -11.89
C ARG A 98 -4.06 5.48 -13.37
N TRP A 99 -4.28 4.43 -14.17
CA TRP A 99 -4.36 4.52 -15.62
C TRP A 99 -5.84 4.49 -16.03
N TYR A 100 -6.34 5.57 -16.64
CA TYR A 100 -7.73 5.69 -17.04
C TYR A 100 -8.06 4.78 -18.23
N GLY A 101 -9.09 3.94 -18.07
CA GLY A 101 -9.53 2.98 -19.07
C GLY A 101 -10.53 3.48 -20.12
N GLY A 102 -10.87 4.76 -20.11
CA GLY A 102 -11.91 5.33 -20.99
C GLY A 102 -13.34 5.28 -20.45
N VAL A 103 -13.55 4.78 -19.22
CA VAL A 103 -14.87 4.70 -18.57
C VAL A 103 -14.88 5.49 -17.27
N HIS A 104 -15.79 6.47 -17.16
CA HIS A 104 -15.98 7.24 -15.93
C HIS A 104 -16.59 6.37 -14.83
N LEU A 105 -15.81 6.13 -13.77
CA LEU A 105 -16.22 5.27 -12.65
C LEU A 105 -17.07 5.99 -11.59
N GLY A 106 -17.27 7.30 -11.70
CA GLY A 106 -17.95 8.09 -10.67
C GLY A 106 -17.34 7.85 -9.29
N ASN A 107 -18.18 7.61 -8.28
CA ASN A 107 -17.75 7.41 -6.90
C ASN A 107 -17.02 6.07 -6.66
N ASP A 108 -17.16 5.09 -7.55
CA ASP A 108 -16.52 3.78 -7.35
C ASP A 108 -14.99 3.84 -7.46
N ARG A 109 -14.45 4.85 -8.16
CA ARG A 109 -12.99 5.08 -8.21
C ARG A 109 -12.40 5.24 -6.81
N PHE A 110 -13.11 5.92 -5.90
CA PHE A 110 -12.61 6.16 -4.54
C PHE A 110 -12.44 4.85 -3.77
N LYS A 111 -13.33 3.87 -3.97
CA LYS A 111 -13.19 2.55 -3.36
C LYS A 111 -11.94 1.83 -3.86
N LEU A 112 -11.64 1.95 -5.15
CA LEU A 112 -10.47 1.33 -5.78
C LEU A 112 -9.16 1.99 -5.37
N VAL A 113 -9.12 3.34 -5.35
CA VAL A 113 -7.97 4.12 -4.84
C VAL A 113 -7.69 3.74 -3.39
N ASN A 114 -8.72 3.76 -2.55
CA ASN A 114 -8.61 3.43 -1.14
C ASN A 114 -8.13 1.99 -0.93
N ARG A 115 -8.60 1.05 -1.74
CA ARG A 115 -8.16 -0.34 -1.69
C ARG A 115 -6.70 -0.49 -2.09
N ALA A 116 -6.28 0.13 -3.19
CA ALA A 116 -4.88 0.09 -3.65
C ALA A 116 -3.92 0.68 -2.60
N ALA A 117 -4.29 1.81 -1.98
CA ALA A 117 -3.54 2.41 -0.88
C ALA A 117 -3.41 1.47 0.33
N MET A 118 -4.51 0.84 0.75
CA MET A 118 -4.51 -0.14 1.84
C MET A 118 -3.63 -1.35 1.53
N ASP A 119 -3.72 -1.90 0.31
CA ASP A 119 -2.94 -3.07 -0.09
C ASP A 119 -1.43 -2.78 -0.04
N ALA A 120 -1.00 -1.60 -0.47
CA ALA A 120 0.40 -1.18 -0.37
C ALA A 120 0.87 -1.01 1.09
N LEU A 121 0.02 -0.47 1.96
CA LEU A 121 0.32 -0.32 3.39
C LEU A 121 0.45 -1.69 4.10
N GLU A 122 -0.44 -2.63 3.78
CA GLU A 122 -0.44 -3.98 4.34
C GLU A 122 0.79 -4.77 3.87
N LEU A 123 1.06 -4.78 2.56
CA LEU A 123 2.24 -5.45 1.99
C LEU A 123 3.56 -4.87 2.51
N GLY A 124 3.59 -3.56 2.77
CA GLY A 124 4.76 -2.87 3.31
C GLY A 124 4.88 -2.90 4.83
N ASN A 125 3.93 -3.55 5.51
CA ASN A 125 3.84 -3.62 6.98
C ASN A 125 3.91 -2.23 7.65
N PHE A 126 3.25 -1.23 7.06
CA PHE A 126 3.19 0.15 7.55
C PHE A 126 2.03 0.40 8.52
N LEU A 127 1.24 -0.62 8.82
CA LEU A 127 0.13 -0.53 9.76
C LEU A 127 0.56 -0.96 11.16
N PRO A 128 0.18 -0.21 12.22
CA PRO A 128 0.47 -0.62 13.58
C PRO A 128 -0.29 -1.91 13.96
N GLY A 129 0.38 -2.83 14.65
CA GLY A 129 -0.27 -3.97 15.33
C GLY A 129 -0.52 -5.24 14.50
N THR A 130 0.17 -5.46 13.39
CA THR A 130 0.06 -6.71 12.59
C THR A 130 1.06 -7.82 13.00
N ASN A 131 1.98 -7.55 13.94
CA ASN A 131 3.11 -8.43 14.26
C ASN A 131 2.96 -9.36 15.51
N ASP A 132 1.75 -9.55 16.06
CA ASP A 132 1.58 -10.40 17.26
C ASP A 132 0.92 -11.78 17.03
N LYS A 133 0.70 -12.25 15.80
CA LYS A 133 0.02 -13.55 15.58
C LYS A 133 0.53 -14.45 14.44
N ASN A 134 1.79 -14.38 14.04
CA ASN A 134 2.32 -15.42 13.12
C ASN A 134 3.79 -15.80 13.34
N SER A 135 4.17 -15.99 14.61
CA SER A 135 5.43 -16.62 15.02
C SER A 135 5.15 -17.80 15.96
N LYS A 136 4.39 -18.80 15.48
CA LYS A 136 4.45 -20.19 15.93
C LYS A 136 3.68 -21.08 14.97
N ASP A 137 4.34 -22.18 14.60
CA ASP A 137 3.81 -23.39 13.96
C ASP A 137 3.68 -23.39 12.43
N SER A 138 4.83 -23.52 11.76
CA SER A 138 4.93 -24.38 10.57
C SER A 138 6.39 -24.75 10.27
N GLU A 139 7.00 -25.51 11.17
CA GLU A 139 8.12 -26.40 10.82
C GLU A 139 7.78 -27.84 11.24
N ASP A 140 7.92 -28.72 10.25
CA ASP A 140 8.15 -30.16 10.33
C ASP A 140 7.13 -31.10 10.99
N LYS A 141 6.33 -31.77 10.12
CA LYS A 141 6.28 -33.24 10.13
C LYS A 141 6.26 -33.81 8.71
N SER A 142 7.45 -33.99 8.15
CA SER A 142 7.70 -35.05 7.17
C SER A 142 7.98 -36.37 7.92
N GLY A 143 7.55 -37.51 7.37
CA GLY A 143 8.20 -38.81 7.67
C GLY A 143 7.41 -39.90 8.41
N SER A 144 6.56 -40.61 7.66
CA SER A 144 6.59 -42.08 7.47
C SER A 144 6.28 -43.10 8.59
N LYS A 145 5.45 -44.07 8.17
CA LYS A 145 5.45 -45.54 8.40
C LYS A 145 4.52 -46.18 9.48
N ASN A 146 3.43 -46.75 8.95
CA ASN A 146 3.13 -48.19 8.85
C ASN A 146 3.01 -49.07 10.12
N LYS A 147 1.81 -49.62 10.40
CA LYS A 147 1.45 -51.07 10.29
C LYS A 147 0.12 -51.44 11.00
N LYS A 148 -0.78 -52.04 10.21
CA LYS A 148 -1.49 -53.34 10.45
C LYS A 148 -2.19 -53.60 11.80
N LYS A 149 -3.52 -53.85 11.77
CA LYS A 149 -4.18 -55.19 11.67
C LYS A 149 -5.67 -55.15 12.09
N ASN A 150 -6.53 -55.80 11.30
CA ASN A 150 -7.69 -56.69 11.61
C ASN A 150 -8.58 -56.37 12.84
N LYS A 151 -9.91 -56.54 12.82
CA LYS A 151 -10.67 -57.74 12.43
C LYS A 151 -12.19 -57.48 12.57
N LYS A 152 -12.97 -58.03 11.63
CA LYS A 152 -14.38 -58.49 11.69
C LYS A 152 -15.19 -58.24 12.97
N LYS A 153 -16.39 -57.67 12.81
CA LYS A 153 -17.66 -58.39 13.01
C LYS A 153 -18.75 -57.76 12.16
#